data_AF-A0A7S0GN88-F1
#
_entry.id   AF-A0A7S0GN88-F1
#
_cell.length_a   1.000
_cell.length_b   1.000
_cell.length_c   1.000
_cell.angle_alpha   90.00
_cell.angle_beta   90.00
_cell.angle_gamma   90.00
#
_symmetry.space_group_name_H-M   'P 1'
#
loop_
_entity.id
_entity.type
_entity.pdbx_description
1 polymer ?
#
loop_
_entity_poly.entity_id
_entity_poly.type
_entity_poly.pdbx_seq_one_letter_code
_entity_poly.pdbx_strand_id
1 'polypeptide(L)'
;NVPNDEAFVWLSRGLEEALLKFIRQAKGPRYKIRASLYELTYAPVLQAFADCVESGADVKIVHHYKETAKAVVKRDKIVTDEDGKIVKEMVPDSTAKAATAAIRRIGIKDAKYTNAWQNHVFIKRKNTAAISHNKFIILLE
;
A
#
# COMPACT_ATOMS: atom_id res chain seq x y z
N ASN A 1 23.27 -3.13 6.99
CA ASN A 1 22.89 -1.71 7.19
C ASN A 1 23.94 -0.83 6.57
N VAL A 2 23.52 0.11 5.72
CA VAL A 2 24.38 1.21 5.28
C VAL A 2 24.44 2.21 6.43
N PRO A 3 25.62 2.69 6.86
CA PRO A 3 25.71 3.73 7.89
C PRO A 3 24.95 4.99 7.47
N ASN A 4 24.09 5.51 8.35
CA ASN A 4 23.36 6.78 8.20
C ASN A 4 22.61 6.98 6.86
N ASP A 5 22.25 5.91 6.16
CA ASP A 5 21.57 5.95 4.87
C ASP A 5 22.30 6.77 3.77
N GLU A 6 23.59 7.08 3.94
CA GLU A 6 24.34 7.97 3.04
C GLU A 6 24.39 7.45 1.59
N ALA A 7 24.53 6.13 1.42
CA ALA A 7 24.49 5.54 0.08
C ALA A 7 23.11 5.69 -0.58
N PHE A 8 22.02 5.64 0.19
CA PHE A 8 20.67 5.84 -0.34
C PHE A 8 20.44 7.30 -0.73
N VAL A 9 20.90 8.25 0.07
CA VAL A 9 20.85 9.69 -0.26
C VAL A 9 21.61 9.96 -1.56
N TRP A 10 22.82 9.43 -1.69
CA TRP A 10 23.61 9.61 -2.91
C TRP A 10 22.96 8.94 -4.14
N LEU A 11 22.41 7.73 -3.99
CA LEU A 11 21.72 7.02 -5.06
C LEU A 11 20.41 7.68 -5.48
N SER A 12 19.68 8.29 -4.55
CA SER A 12 18.39 8.93 -4.83
C SER A 12 18.55 10.16 -5.72
N ARG A 13 19.70 10.86 -5.63
CA ARG A 13 19.98 12.11 -6.36
C ARG A 13 18.85 13.15 -6.20
N GLY A 14 18.27 13.25 -5.01
CA GLY A 14 17.18 14.19 -4.72
C GLY A 14 15.78 13.69 -5.10
N LEU A 15 15.65 12.44 -5.59
CA LEU A 15 14.38 11.87 -6.01
C LEU A 15 13.38 11.78 -4.85
N GLU A 16 13.84 11.43 -3.66
CA GLU A 16 12.96 11.30 -2.50
C GLU A 16 12.34 12.64 -2.14
N GLU A 17 13.15 13.68 -2.03
CA GLU A 17 12.74 15.03 -1.67
C GLU A 17 11.77 15.58 -2.71
N ALA A 18 12.07 15.37 -4.00
CA ALA A 18 11.20 15.77 -5.10
C ALA A 18 9.86 15.03 -5.06
N LEU A 19 9.87 13.72 -4.81
CA LEU A 19 8.68 12.88 -4.70
C LEU A 19 7.79 13.31 -3.53
N LEU A 20 8.37 13.51 -2.35
CA LEU A 20 7.63 13.96 -1.17
C LEU A 20 7.07 15.37 -1.38
N LYS A 21 7.86 16.28 -1.98
CA LYS A 21 7.38 17.62 -2.34
C LYS A 21 6.22 17.56 -3.33
N PHE A 22 6.28 16.69 -4.34
CA PHE A 22 5.22 16.50 -5.33
C PHE A 22 3.92 16.01 -4.67
N ILE A 23 3.98 14.95 -3.85
CA ILE A 23 2.80 14.42 -3.15
C ILE A 23 2.17 15.51 -2.26
N ARG A 24 2.99 16.23 -1.48
CA ARG A 24 2.53 17.27 -0.55
C ARG A 24 1.91 18.51 -1.22
N GLN A 25 1.89 18.60 -2.56
CA GLN A 25 1.14 19.66 -3.25
C GLN A 25 -0.38 19.47 -3.11
N ALA A 26 -0.85 18.23 -2.96
CA ALA A 26 -2.27 17.95 -2.76
C ALA A 26 -2.72 18.39 -1.36
N LYS A 27 -3.19 19.64 -1.25
CA LYS A 27 -3.66 20.26 0.00
C LYS A 27 -5.07 20.80 -0.14
N GLY A 28 -6.03 20.16 0.54
CA GLY A 28 -7.42 20.58 0.50
C GLY A 28 -8.28 19.79 -0.48
N PRO A 29 -9.60 19.98 -0.43
CA PRO A 29 -10.59 19.16 -1.12
C PRO A 29 -10.61 19.31 -2.65
N ARG A 30 -9.95 20.32 -3.21
CA ARG A 30 -9.81 20.47 -4.66
C ARG A 30 -8.90 19.41 -5.27
N TYR A 31 -7.86 19.02 -4.53
CA TYR A 31 -6.83 18.15 -5.05
C TYR A 31 -7.20 16.68 -5.03
N LYS A 32 -6.69 15.95 -6.01
CA LYS A 32 -6.80 14.50 -6.10
C LYS A 32 -5.45 13.89 -6.43
N ILE A 33 -5.15 12.75 -5.81
CA ILE A 33 -4.02 11.90 -6.18
C ILE A 33 -4.55 10.60 -6.76
N ARG A 34 -4.00 10.19 -7.90
CA ARG A 34 -4.19 8.85 -8.48
C ARG A 34 -2.84 8.19 -8.64
N ALA A 35 -2.62 7.09 -7.95
CA ALA A 35 -1.35 6.36 -8.01
C ALA A 35 -1.53 4.89 -8.33
N SER A 36 -0.56 4.32 -9.03
CA SER A 36 -0.33 2.88 -9.10
C SER A 36 1.07 2.57 -8.59
N LEU A 37 1.14 1.78 -7.53
CA LEU A 37 2.38 1.49 -6.81
C LEU A 37 2.49 -0.03 -6.59
N TYR A 38 3.45 -0.67 -7.27
CA TYR A 38 3.66 -2.12 -7.09
C TYR A 38 4.03 -2.46 -5.64
N GLU A 39 5.07 -1.80 -5.11
CA GLU A 39 5.49 -1.91 -3.72
C GLU A 39 5.04 -0.68 -2.94
N LEU A 40 4.44 -0.91 -1.77
CA LEU A 40 3.83 0.11 -0.93
C LEU A 40 4.30 -0.06 0.52
N THR A 41 5.61 0.07 0.72
CA THR A 41 6.26 -0.19 2.02
C THR A 41 7.06 0.99 2.55
N TYR A 42 7.33 2.00 1.70
CA TYR A 42 8.17 3.13 2.09
C TYR A 42 7.42 4.12 2.98
N ALA A 43 7.80 4.16 4.26
CA ALA A 43 7.07 4.89 5.29
C ALA A 43 6.96 6.41 5.03
N PRO A 44 8.01 7.13 4.58
CA PRO A 44 7.90 8.56 4.30
C PRO A 44 6.85 8.90 3.23
N VAL A 45 6.76 8.08 2.17
CA VAL A 45 5.77 8.25 1.10
C VAL A 45 4.36 7.92 1.59
N LEU A 46 4.20 6.85 2.37
CA LEU A 46 2.89 6.54 2.96
C LEU A 46 2.43 7.65 3.92
N GLN A 47 3.33 8.21 4.73
CA GLN A 47 3.01 9.34 5.59
C GLN A 47 2.62 10.57 4.78
N ALA A 48 3.30 10.85 3.67
CA ALA A 48 2.92 11.96 2.78
C ALA A 48 1.52 11.78 2.19
N PHE A 49 1.13 10.56 1.81
CA PHE A 49 -0.25 10.28 1.39
C PHE A 49 -1.26 10.45 2.52
N ALA A 50 -0.93 10.01 3.73
CA ALA A 50 -1.78 10.21 4.91
C ALA A 50 -2.01 11.71 5.16
N ASP A 51 -0.94 12.52 5.14
CA ASP A 51 -1.02 13.97 5.31
C ASP A 51 -1.91 14.63 4.24
N CYS A 52 -1.86 14.15 2.99
CA CYS A 52 -2.75 14.63 1.91
C CYS A 52 -4.22 14.28 2.18
N VAL A 53 -4.52 13.06 2.60
CA VAL A 53 -5.87 12.65 3.01
C VAL A 53 -6.34 13.53 4.16
N GLU A 54 -5.49 13.79 5.14
CA GLU A 54 -5.80 14.64 6.29
C GLU A 54 -6.00 16.12 5.93
N SER A 55 -5.48 16.55 4.78
CA SER A 55 -5.78 17.87 4.24
C SER A 55 -7.16 17.94 3.56
N GLY A 56 -7.82 16.79 3.36
CA GLY A 56 -9.08 16.67 2.63
C GLY A 56 -8.94 16.31 1.15
N ALA A 57 -7.72 16.08 0.65
CA ALA A 57 -7.51 15.67 -0.74
C ALA A 57 -8.03 14.25 -1.00
N ASP A 58 -8.56 14.00 -2.20
CA ASP A 58 -9.05 12.67 -2.59
C ASP A 58 -7.91 11.81 -3.14
N VAL A 59 -7.40 10.89 -2.33
CA VAL A 59 -6.26 10.01 -2.66
C VAL A 59 -6.75 8.60 -2.97
N LYS A 60 -6.41 8.07 -4.15
CA LYS A 60 -6.66 6.68 -4.55
C LYS A 60 -5.39 6.02 -5.05
N ILE A 61 -5.05 4.87 -4.49
CA ILE A 61 -3.81 4.14 -4.77
C ILE A 61 -4.15 2.70 -5.12
N VAL A 62 -3.90 2.30 -6.37
CA VAL A 62 -3.90 0.89 -6.75
C VAL A 62 -2.55 0.28 -6.41
N HIS A 63 -2.54 -0.84 -5.70
CA HIS A 63 -1.30 -1.51 -5.34
C HIS A 63 -1.34 -3.01 -5.60
N HIS A 64 -0.15 -3.64 -5.57
CA HIS A 64 -0.06 -5.08 -5.66
C HIS A 64 -0.81 -5.74 -4.50
N TYR A 65 -1.67 -6.68 -4.87
CA TYR A 65 -2.29 -7.61 -3.97
C TYR A 65 -2.47 -8.92 -4.72
N LYS A 66 -1.98 -10.02 -4.16
CA LYS A 66 -2.17 -11.35 -4.71
C LYS A 66 -2.36 -12.30 -3.54
N GLU A 67 -3.36 -13.14 -3.66
CA GLU A 67 -3.62 -14.23 -2.72
C GLU A 67 -3.57 -15.55 -3.48
N THR A 68 -3.17 -16.59 -2.78
CA THR A 68 -3.16 -17.96 -3.29
C THR A 68 -3.92 -18.84 -2.32
N ALA A 69 -4.78 -19.70 -2.84
CA ALA A 69 -5.45 -20.71 -2.03
C ALA A 69 -4.42 -21.72 -1.50
N LYS A 70 -4.30 -21.84 -0.19
CA LYS A 70 -3.45 -22.83 0.48
C LYS A 70 -4.29 -23.75 1.33
N ALA A 71 -3.90 -25.02 1.43
CA ALA A 71 -4.54 -25.96 2.32
C ALA A 71 -4.42 -25.46 3.78
N VAL A 72 -5.53 -25.48 4.50
CA VAL A 72 -5.53 -25.16 5.93
C VAL A 72 -4.87 -26.33 6.67
N VAL A 73 -3.84 -26.03 7.44
CA VAL A 73 -3.13 -27.02 8.28
C VAL A 73 -3.35 -26.67 9.74
N LYS A 74 -3.81 -27.64 10.54
CA LYS A 74 -3.96 -27.53 12.00
C LYS A 74 -3.22 -28.69 12.66
N ARG A 75 -2.30 -28.39 13.59
CA ARG A 75 -1.49 -29.40 14.31
C ARG A 75 -0.87 -30.42 13.34
N ASP A 76 -0.22 -29.91 12.29
CA ASP A 76 0.43 -30.68 11.22
C ASP A 76 -0.50 -31.61 10.41
N LYS A 77 -1.82 -31.41 10.48
CA LYS A 77 -2.82 -32.15 9.68
C LYS A 77 -3.58 -31.21 8.74
N ILE A 78 -3.78 -31.66 7.50
CA ILE A 78 -4.64 -30.96 6.52
C ILE A 78 -6.08 -31.06 7.00
N VAL A 79 -6.78 -29.92 7.01
CA VAL A 79 -8.20 -29.86 7.36
C VAL A 79 -9.03 -30.23 6.14
N THR A 80 -9.95 -31.16 6.32
CA THR A 80 -10.98 -31.53 5.34
C THR A 80 -12.37 -31.14 5.83
N ASP A 81 -13.29 -30.87 4.92
CA ASP A 81 -14.73 -30.68 5.22
C ASP A 81 -15.45 -32.03 5.43
N GLU A 82 -16.77 -31.98 5.63
CA GLU A 82 -17.63 -33.15 5.84
C GLU A 82 -17.66 -34.09 4.63
N ASP A 83 -17.40 -33.58 3.42
CA ASP A 83 -17.29 -34.35 2.17
C ASP A 83 -15.88 -34.94 1.95
N GLY A 84 -14.93 -34.67 2.86
CA GLY A 84 -13.53 -35.06 2.71
C GLY A 84 -12.71 -34.18 1.76
N LYS A 85 -13.22 -33.02 1.32
CA LYS A 85 -12.47 -32.08 0.47
C LYS A 85 -11.55 -31.21 1.33
N ILE A 86 -10.38 -30.87 0.79
CA ILE A 86 -9.41 -30.01 1.48
C ILE A 86 -9.97 -28.61 1.64
N VAL A 87 -10.05 -28.14 2.88
CA VAL A 87 -10.37 -26.75 3.19
C VAL A 87 -9.18 -25.89 2.79
N LYS A 88 -9.44 -24.86 1.98
CA LYS A 88 -8.42 -23.90 1.53
C LYS A 88 -8.72 -22.52 2.11
N GLU A 89 -7.66 -21.83 2.52
CA GLU A 89 -7.70 -20.41 2.87
C GLU A 89 -6.98 -19.57 1.82
N MET A 90 -7.46 -18.35 1.59
CA MET A 90 -6.78 -17.39 0.73
C MET A 90 -5.67 -16.72 1.52
N VAL A 91 -4.42 -16.98 1.13
CA VAL A 91 -3.25 -16.43 1.81
C VAL A 91 -2.60 -15.37 0.94
N PRO A 92 -2.46 -14.12 1.43
CA PRO A 92 -1.71 -13.08 0.72
C PRO A 92 -0.24 -13.45 0.55
N ASP A 93 0.35 -13.07 -0.58
CA ASP A 93 1.79 -13.21 -0.82
C ASP A 93 2.61 -12.24 0.05
N SER A 94 3.94 -12.38 -0.01
CA SER A 94 4.86 -11.59 0.81
C SER A 94 4.74 -10.09 0.55
N THR A 95 4.62 -9.68 -0.71
CA THR A 95 4.47 -8.27 -1.10
C THR A 95 3.16 -7.68 -0.55
N ALA A 96 2.04 -8.40 -0.68
CA ALA A 96 0.75 -7.98 -0.13
C ALA A 96 0.78 -7.88 1.41
N LYS A 97 1.44 -8.83 2.09
CA LYS A 97 1.64 -8.78 3.55
C LYS A 97 2.48 -7.58 3.97
N ALA A 98 3.59 -7.31 3.27
CA ALA A 98 4.47 -6.19 3.58
C ALA A 98 3.76 -4.85 3.41
N ALA A 99 3.00 -4.66 2.32
CA ALA A 99 2.20 -3.46 2.09
C ALA A 99 1.14 -3.28 3.19
N THR A 100 0.41 -4.34 3.53
CA THR A 100 -0.61 -4.30 4.60
C THR A 100 0.00 -3.90 5.94
N ALA A 101 1.18 -4.45 6.27
CA ALA A 101 1.88 -4.10 7.50
C ALA A 101 2.38 -2.65 7.50
N ALA A 102 2.89 -2.15 6.38
CA ALA A 102 3.36 -0.77 6.26
C ALA A 102 2.21 0.24 6.38
N ILE A 103 1.09 0.00 5.69
CA ILE A 103 -0.12 0.84 5.79
C ILE A 103 -0.62 0.93 7.24
N ARG A 104 -0.67 -0.20 7.94
CA ARG A 104 -1.13 -0.25 9.34
C ARG A 104 -0.22 0.49 10.32
N ARG A 105 1.07 0.64 10.01
CA ARG A 105 2.01 1.41 10.84
C ARG A 105 1.82 2.91 10.70
N ILE A 106 1.23 3.37 9.60
CA ILE A 106 0.95 4.79 9.40
C ILE A 106 -0.40 5.12 10.01
N GLY A 107 -0.34 5.97 11.04
CA GLY A 107 -1.52 6.48 11.73
C GLY A 107 -2.10 7.71 11.02
N ILE A 108 -3.42 7.80 11.02
CA ILE A 108 -4.16 9.05 10.81
C ILE A 108 -4.34 9.71 12.18
N LYS A 109 -4.09 11.01 12.28
CA LYS A 109 -4.18 11.78 13.53
C LYS A 109 -5.62 12.20 13.80
N ASP A 110 -6.35 12.61 12.77
CA ASP A 110 -7.75 13.04 12.89
C ASP A 110 -8.70 11.89 12.54
N ALA A 111 -9.46 11.45 13.55
CA ALA A 111 -10.39 10.32 13.46
C ALA A 111 -11.40 10.45 12.30
N LYS A 112 -11.72 11.67 11.83
CA LYS A 112 -12.63 11.88 10.70
C LYS A 112 -12.12 11.26 9.39
N TYR A 113 -10.80 11.11 9.24
CA TYR A 113 -10.18 10.54 8.04
C TYR A 113 -9.83 9.05 8.16
N THR A 114 -9.98 8.45 9.33
CA THR A 114 -9.61 7.04 9.57
C THR A 114 -10.34 6.09 8.62
N ASN A 115 -11.64 6.30 8.41
CA ASN A 115 -12.42 5.48 7.48
C ASN A 115 -11.93 5.63 6.03
N ALA A 116 -11.61 6.86 5.61
CA ALA A 116 -11.06 7.12 4.28
C ALA A 116 -9.74 6.38 4.08
N TRP A 117 -8.82 6.50 5.03
CA TRP A 117 -7.51 5.84 4.99
C TRP A 117 -7.62 4.32 4.93
N GLN A 118 -8.44 3.72 5.78
CA GLN A 118 -8.52 2.26 5.90
C GLN A 118 -9.26 1.61 4.74
N ASN A 119 -10.32 2.25 4.23
CA ASN A 119 -11.26 1.58 3.34
C ASN A 119 -11.32 2.18 1.93
N HIS A 120 -10.84 3.41 1.73
CA HIS A 120 -11.07 4.16 0.49
C HIS A 120 -9.80 4.56 -0.24
N VAL A 121 -8.65 4.63 0.42
CA VAL A 121 -7.37 5.02 -0.19
C VAL A 121 -6.73 3.87 -0.95
N PHE A 122 -6.69 2.69 -0.35
CA PHE A 122 -5.93 1.54 -0.88
C PHE A 122 -6.82 0.57 -1.64
N ILE A 123 -6.61 0.51 -2.94
CA ILE A 123 -7.34 -0.35 -3.87
C ILE A 123 -6.46 -1.56 -4.19
N LYS A 124 -6.86 -2.72 -3.67
CA LYS A 124 -6.26 -4.00 -4.04
C LYS A 124 -6.51 -4.27 -5.51
N ARG A 125 -5.47 -4.63 -6.27
CA ARG A 125 -5.65 -5.08 -7.66
C ARG A 125 -6.54 -6.34 -7.70
N LYS A 126 -7.41 -6.44 -8.70
CA LYS A 126 -8.28 -7.61 -8.92
C LYS A 126 -7.77 -8.57 -9.99
N ASN A 127 -7.01 -8.08 -10.97
CA ASN A 127 -6.45 -8.90 -12.05
C ASN A 127 -4.93 -9.08 -11.85
N THR A 128 -4.49 -10.34 -11.77
CA THR A 128 -3.11 -10.73 -11.48
C THR A 128 -2.15 -10.59 -12.67
N ALA A 129 -2.66 -10.50 -13.90
CA ALA A 129 -1.85 -10.52 -15.12
C ALA A 129 -1.30 -9.16 -15.57
N ALA A 130 -1.77 -8.03 -15.03
CA ALA A 130 -1.66 -6.74 -15.74
C ALA A 130 -1.20 -5.51 -14.92
N ILE A 131 -0.53 -5.67 -13.77
CA ILE A 131 0.24 -4.55 -13.21
C ILE A 131 1.70 -4.74 -13.61
N SER A 132 2.14 -3.95 -14.60
CA SER A 132 3.56 -3.71 -14.81
C SER A 132 4.20 -3.20 -13.51
N HIS A 133 5.47 -3.49 -13.25
CA HIS A 133 6.24 -2.95 -12.11
C HIS A 133 6.40 -1.41 -12.10
N ASN A 134 5.64 -0.72 -12.95
CA ASN A 134 5.56 0.73 -13.07
C ASN A 134 5.01 1.35 -11.80
N LYS A 135 5.53 2.54 -11.51
CA LYS A 135 5.09 3.39 -10.41
C LYS A 135 4.74 4.73 -11.04
N PHE A 136 3.48 5.12 -10.97
CA PHE A 136 3.04 6.43 -11.42
C PHE A 136 2.17 7.07 -10.36
N ILE A 137 2.29 8.39 -10.27
CA ILE A 137 1.50 9.24 -9.38
C ILE A 137 1.08 10.44 -10.21
N ILE A 138 -0.22 10.70 -10.22
CA ILE A 138 -0.84 11.81 -10.93
C ILE A 138 -1.46 12.71 -9.89
N LEU A 139 -1.16 14.00 -9.97
CA LEU A 139 -1.78 15.07 -9.21
C LEU A 139 -2.80 15.78 -10.10
N LEU A 140 -4.00 15.98 -9.58
CA LEU A 140 -5.10 16.70 -10.23
C LEU A 140 -5.58 17.82 -9.30
N GLU A 141 -6.01 18.94 -9.87
CA GLU A 141 -6.57 20.12 -9.19
C GLU A 141 -8.01 20.40 -9.62
#